data_AF-A0A329E053-F1
#
_entry.id   AF-A0A329E053-F1
#
_cell.length_a   1.000
_cell.length_b   1.000
_cell.length_c   1.000
_cell.angle_alpha   90.00
_cell.angle_beta   90.00
_cell.angle_gamma   90.00
#
_symmetry.space_group_name_H-M   'P 1'
#
loop_
_entity.id
_entity.type
_entity.pdbx_description
1 polymer ?
#
loop_
_entity_poly.entity_id
_entity_poly.type
_entity_poly.pdbx_seq_one_letter_code
_entity_poly.pdbx_strand_id
1 'polypeptide(L)'
;MNLRQETQSVKGNNREVDLASPNGNSIEVGIGKYSWPQVVNWLLIVLVLYAMGSVFIANPFSIFTDRTTPVDYSRIMYFHGLSVGLAGLTCLIVSQVFNLDPKFKKIIFYCTIGTIFFGVTGGAINRSMEFTKLTLWYQIFSFFALDAIIVTMLIGIIKTKDNALKNSTYYYLVLASSCSALIAALIGDLAGFILDFGDWPGIMGWYAGKIGYTLEEWQSNLLRSHSDMMVVSVIGLILSVINWKYGRNVLGNVKKLKTVSEWFVITGLILMVLILVISGFGSSEFQIPHIFTEKGFFKPRGQSVAGIDLVDFIIGTFFLIGGLLLIASILFGNNKSNNLLDKTSKYTLSGVFLTWLCIVITVAGMGFLQEYRADLYNSANDVPLGDFGFAFRMLHLDVSLMLFPAIMVVMILAQQFLNEKDNKVIQRILRFGVIICTIGSLIYMVFNPQPFGPGYWVVGFGFITIISAMIYYFIRSNPIVKVKQE
;
A
#
# COMPACT_ATOMS: atom_id res chain seq x y z
N MET A 1 -25.93 -62.66 14.93
CA MET A 1 -26.57 -61.39 15.32
C MET A 1 -25.45 -60.37 15.50
N ASN A 2 -25.11 -59.63 14.45
CA ASN A 2 -24.05 -58.61 14.48
C ASN A 2 -24.59 -57.37 13.77
N LEU A 3 -24.78 -56.31 14.54
CA LEU A 3 -25.26 -55.00 14.11
C LEU A 3 -24.14 -54.29 13.32
N ARG A 4 -24.31 -54.18 12.00
CA ARG A 4 -23.59 -53.19 11.18
C ARG A 4 -24.38 -51.89 11.27
N GLN A 5 -23.88 -50.92 12.03
CA GLN A 5 -24.29 -49.53 11.88
C GLN A 5 -23.49 -48.92 10.71
N GLU A 6 -24.22 -48.49 9.69
CA GLU A 6 -23.72 -47.65 8.61
C GLU A 6 -23.39 -46.25 9.14
N THR A 7 -22.12 -45.88 9.14
CA THR A 7 -21.69 -44.48 9.30
C THR A 7 -21.82 -43.78 7.95
N GLN A 8 -22.92 -43.03 7.78
CA GLN A 8 -23.05 -42.03 6.72
C GLN A 8 -21.98 -40.95 6.91
N SER A 9 -21.00 -40.93 6.00
CA SER A 9 -20.03 -39.85 5.84
C SER A 9 -20.75 -38.60 5.34
N VAL A 10 -20.93 -37.64 6.25
CA VAL A 10 -21.35 -36.27 5.93
C VAL A 10 -20.19 -35.62 5.16
N LYS A 11 -20.35 -35.49 3.84
CA LYS A 11 -19.49 -34.67 2.98
C LYS A 11 -19.60 -33.20 3.42
N GLY A 12 -18.62 -32.76 4.20
CA GLY A 12 -18.44 -31.36 4.56
C GLY A 12 -17.96 -30.55 3.35
N ASN A 13 -18.68 -29.47 3.05
CA ASN A 13 -18.32 -28.42 2.10
C ASN A 13 -16.95 -27.79 2.46
N ASN A 14 -15.86 -28.34 1.95
CA ASN A 14 -14.57 -27.66 1.86
C ASN A 14 -14.61 -26.71 0.65
N ARG A 15 -15.06 -25.46 0.87
CA ARG A 15 -14.80 -24.39 -0.09
C ARG A 15 -13.36 -23.93 0.08
N GLU A 16 -12.46 -24.54 -0.68
CA GLU A 16 -11.23 -23.87 -1.10
C GLU A 16 -11.63 -22.54 -1.72
N VAL A 17 -11.10 -21.43 -1.19
CA VAL A 17 -11.25 -20.13 -1.84
C VAL A 17 -10.27 -20.12 -2.99
N ASP A 18 -10.68 -20.79 -4.05
CA ASP A 18 -10.03 -20.73 -5.33
C ASP A 18 -10.34 -19.35 -5.95
N LEU A 19 -9.32 -18.62 -6.40
CA LEU A 19 -9.52 -17.37 -7.13
C LEU A 19 -10.06 -17.64 -8.56
N ALA A 20 -10.20 -18.92 -8.93
CA ALA A 20 -11.06 -19.40 -10.00
C ALA A 20 -12.47 -19.62 -9.45
N SER A 21 -13.48 -19.04 -10.11
CA SER A 21 -14.87 -18.99 -9.66
C SER A 21 -15.43 -20.31 -9.08
N PRO A 22 -15.97 -20.33 -7.85
CA PRO A 22 -16.57 -21.54 -7.26
C PRO A 22 -17.93 -21.92 -7.88
N ASN A 23 -18.45 -21.11 -8.79
CA ASN A 23 -19.74 -21.32 -9.44
C ASN A 23 -19.53 -21.27 -10.95
N GLY A 24 -19.64 -22.41 -11.62
CA GLY A 24 -19.47 -22.60 -13.07
C GLY A 24 -20.50 -21.90 -13.96
N ASN A 25 -20.86 -20.65 -13.67
CA ASN A 25 -21.75 -19.82 -14.48
C ASN A 25 -21.39 -18.31 -14.46
N SER A 26 -20.17 -17.94 -14.06
CA SER A 26 -19.68 -16.58 -14.28
C SER A 26 -18.84 -16.54 -15.56
N ILE A 27 -19.28 -15.80 -16.57
CA ILE A 27 -18.44 -15.40 -17.72
C ILE A 27 -17.10 -14.94 -17.15
N GLU A 28 -16.01 -15.65 -17.44
CA GLU A 28 -14.68 -15.28 -16.95
C GLU A 28 -14.36 -13.86 -17.43
N VAL A 29 -14.07 -12.98 -16.47
CA VAL A 29 -13.69 -11.60 -16.78
C VAL A 29 -12.30 -11.65 -17.45
N GLY A 30 -12.22 -11.24 -18.71
CA GLY A 30 -11.02 -11.30 -19.52
C GLY A 30 -11.06 -10.28 -20.66
N ILE A 31 -10.00 -10.25 -21.47
CA ILE A 31 -9.93 -9.42 -22.69
C ILE A 31 -9.95 -10.34 -23.90
N GLY A 32 -11.08 -10.39 -24.61
CA GLY A 32 -11.24 -11.26 -25.78
C GLY A 32 -10.99 -12.72 -25.41
N LYS A 33 -9.90 -13.30 -25.95
CA LYS A 33 -9.48 -14.70 -25.68
C LYS A 33 -8.61 -14.88 -24.43
N TYR A 34 -8.21 -13.78 -23.79
CA TYR A 34 -7.23 -13.81 -22.70
C TYR A 34 -7.92 -13.84 -21.34
N SER A 35 -7.49 -14.78 -20.50
CA SER A 35 -8.06 -15.01 -19.18
C SER A 35 -7.62 -13.96 -18.16
N TRP A 36 -8.38 -13.86 -17.08
CA TRP A 36 -8.07 -13.01 -15.93
C TRP A 36 -6.60 -13.06 -15.49
N PRO A 37 -6.02 -14.23 -15.18
CA PRO A 37 -4.64 -14.31 -14.71
C PRO A 37 -3.62 -13.82 -15.74
N GLN A 38 -3.89 -14.03 -17.04
CA GLN A 38 -3.00 -13.57 -18.10
C GLN A 38 -2.90 -12.05 -18.12
N VAL A 39 -4.04 -11.37 -18.04
CA VAL A 39 -4.07 -9.91 -18.06
C VAL A 39 -3.42 -9.33 -16.80
N VAL A 40 -3.70 -9.88 -15.62
CA VAL A 40 -3.02 -9.46 -14.38
C VAL A 40 -1.50 -9.64 -14.48
N ASN A 41 -1.03 -10.74 -15.05
CA ASN A 41 0.40 -10.99 -15.24
C ASN A 41 1.03 -9.96 -16.18
N TRP A 42 0.34 -9.58 -17.27
CA TRP A 42 0.81 -8.53 -18.17
C TRP A 42 0.83 -7.15 -17.51
N LEU A 43 -0.19 -6.81 -16.73
CA LEU A 43 -0.22 -5.55 -15.98
C LEU A 43 0.95 -5.47 -15.00
N LEU A 44 1.27 -6.57 -14.31
CA LEU A 44 2.46 -6.66 -13.45
C LEU A 44 3.76 -6.51 -14.24
N ILE A 45 3.89 -7.14 -15.40
CA ILE A 45 5.08 -6.99 -16.26
C ILE A 45 5.27 -5.52 -16.64
N VAL A 46 4.20 -4.83 -17.05
CA VAL A 46 4.23 -3.40 -17.38
C VAL A 46 4.71 -2.58 -16.18
N LEU A 47 4.16 -2.81 -14.98
CA LEU A 47 4.58 -2.10 -13.78
C LEU A 47 6.03 -2.38 -13.39
N VAL A 48 6.52 -3.61 -13.54
CA VAL A 48 7.92 -3.96 -13.24
C VAL A 48 8.87 -3.32 -14.24
N LEU A 49 8.57 -3.36 -15.55
CA LEU A 49 9.37 -2.68 -16.57
C LEU A 49 9.41 -1.17 -16.31
N TYR A 50 8.27 -0.59 -15.95
CA TYR A 50 8.18 0.81 -15.58
C TYR A 50 8.98 1.13 -14.31
N ALA A 51 8.93 0.29 -13.28
CA ALA A 51 9.76 0.42 -12.09
C ALA A 51 11.26 0.29 -12.42
N MET A 52 11.67 -0.59 -13.33
CA MET A 52 13.07 -0.66 -13.78
C MET A 52 13.54 0.63 -14.46
N GLY A 53 12.65 1.28 -15.21
CA GLY A 53 12.91 2.60 -15.81
C GLY A 53 13.17 3.70 -14.78
N SER A 54 12.70 3.56 -13.54
CA SER A 54 12.94 4.55 -12.47
C SER A 54 14.43 4.67 -12.12
N VAL A 55 15.25 3.64 -12.34
CA VAL A 55 16.71 3.70 -12.12
C VAL A 55 17.38 4.76 -13.00
N PHE A 56 16.80 5.08 -14.15
CA PHE A 56 17.34 6.09 -15.07
C PHE A 56 16.68 7.46 -14.91
N ILE A 57 15.44 7.50 -14.42
CA ILE A 57 14.60 8.71 -14.41
C ILE A 57 14.47 9.30 -13.00
N ALA A 58 14.31 8.45 -12.01
CA ALA A 58 13.92 8.82 -10.65
C ALA A 58 14.76 8.07 -9.60
N ASN A 59 16.06 7.87 -9.88
CA ASN A 59 16.96 7.23 -8.94
C ASN A 59 17.16 8.14 -7.71
N PRO A 60 16.70 7.71 -6.52
CA PRO A 60 16.72 8.55 -5.33
C PRO A 60 18.14 8.86 -4.82
N PHE A 61 19.15 8.15 -5.31
CA PHE A 61 20.52 8.20 -4.78
C PHE A 61 21.54 8.90 -5.67
N SER A 62 21.26 9.05 -6.97
CA SER A 62 22.18 9.69 -7.92
C SER A 62 21.74 11.09 -8.33
N ILE A 63 20.50 11.47 -8.02
CA ILE A 63 19.87 12.68 -8.57
C ILE A 63 19.21 13.56 -7.50
N PHE A 64 19.25 13.14 -6.23
CA PHE A 64 18.99 13.98 -5.06
C PHE A 64 20.28 13.96 -4.22
N THR A 65 21.22 14.83 -4.59
CA THR A 65 22.57 14.83 -3.99
C THR A 65 22.59 15.48 -2.61
N ASP A 66 21.58 16.28 -2.29
CA ASP A 66 21.47 17.00 -1.03
C ASP A 66 20.03 17.43 -0.73
N ARG A 67 19.80 17.83 0.53
CA ARG A 67 18.54 18.39 1.02
C ARG A 67 18.12 19.73 0.39
N THR A 68 19.01 20.40 -0.34
CA THR A 68 18.72 21.69 -1.00
C THR A 68 18.26 21.53 -2.45
N THR A 69 18.34 20.32 -3.00
CA THR A 69 17.92 20.01 -4.36
C THR A 69 16.39 20.11 -4.45
N PRO A 70 15.83 21.00 -5.30
CA PRO A 70 14.39 21.15 -5.44
C PRO A 70 13.74 19.86 -5.96
N VAL A 71 12.50 19.62 -5.51
CA VAL A 71 11.77 18.40 -5.88
C VAL A 71 11.39 18.45 -7.37
N ASP A 72 11.86 17.47 -8.13
CA ASP A 72 11.63 17.37 -9.57
C ASP A 72 10.22 16.81 -9.86
N TYR A 73 9.36 17.67 -10.43
CA TYR A 73 7.98 17.32 -10.81
C TYR A 73 7.91 16.07 -11.69
N SER A 74 8.81 15.94 -12.66
CA SER A 74 8.78 14.82 -13.61
C SER A 74 9.00 13.47 -12.91
N ARG A 75 9.75 13.46 -11.81
CA ARG A 75 10.01 12.26 -11.01
C ARG A 75 8.87 11.91 -10.11
N ILE A 76 8.27 12.92 -9.45
CA ILE A 76 7.05 12.72 -8.67
C ILE A 76 5.99 12.09 -9.57
N MET A 77 5.76 12.64 -10.76
CA MET A 77 4.78 12.11 -11.70
C MET A 77 5.14 10.72 -12.23
N TYR A 78 6.43 10.43 -12.41
CA TYR A 78 6.87 9.09 -12.76
C TYR A 78 6.52 8.07 -11.67
N PHE A 79 6.90 8.35 -10.42
CA PHE A 79 6.58 7.49 -9.27
C PHE A 79 5.07 7.38 -9.03
N HIS A 80 4.33 8.46 -9.23
CA HIS A 80 2.89 8.49 -9.08
C HIS A 80 2.20 7.55 -10.07
N GLY A 81 2.66 7.47 -11.32
CA GLY A 81 2.16 6.50 -12.30
C GLY A 81 2.33 5.04 -11.84
N LEU A 82 3.41 4.73 -11.10
CA LEU A 82 3.64 3.41 -10.51
C LEU A 82 2.71 3.14 -9.32
N SER A 83 2.58 4.09 -8.40
CA SER A 83 1.79 3.93 -7.17
C SER A 83 0.29 3.82 -7.46
N VAL A 84 -0.23 4.62 -8.39
CA VAL A 84 -1.62 4.56 -8.86
C VAL A 84 -1.94 3.21 -9.51
N GLY A 85 -1.01 2.69 -10.33
CA GLY A 85 -1.13 1.36 -10.91
C GLY A 85 -1.16 0.23 -9.86
N LEU A 86 -0.31 0.32 -8.84
CA LEU A 86 -0.29 -0.62 -7.72
C LEU A 86 -1.58 -0.57 -6.88
N ALA A 87 -2.10 0.63 -6.63
CA ALA A 87 -3.38 0.82 -5.92
C ALA A 87 -4.53 0.17 -6.70
N GLY A 88 -4.59 0.39 -8.02
CA GLY A 88 -5.57 -0.25 -8.90
C GLY A 88 -5.49 -1.78 -8.87
N LEU A 89 -4.28 -2.34 -8.92
CA LEU A 89 -4.05 -3.78 -8.82
C LEU A 89 -4.46 -4.34 -7.44
N THR A 90 -4.21 -3.59 -6.37
CA THR A 90 -4.58 -3.98 -5.00
C THR A 90 -6.09 -4.03 -4.84
N CYS A 91 -6.81 -3.00 -5.27
CA CYS A 91 -8.28 -2.96 -5.25
C CYS A 91 -8.88 -4.12 -6.07
N LEU A 92 -8.21 -4.47 -7.15
CA LEU A 92 -8.62 -5.57 -7.96
C LEU A 92 -8.46 -6.92 -7.25
N ILE A 93 -7.37 -7.15 -6.53
CA ILE A 93 -7.19 -8.33 -5.68
C ILE A 93 -8.25 -8.37 -4.58
N VAL A 94 -8.53 -7.24 -3.93
CA VAL A 94 -9.60 -7.11 -2.92
C VAL A 94 -10.93 -7.55 -3.52
N SER A 95 -11.28 -7.09 -4.72
CA SER A 95 -12.53 -7.46 -5.38
C SER A 95 -12.71 -8.98 -5.57
N GLN A 96 -11.60 -9.70 -5.81
CA GLN A 96 -11.61 -11.14 -5.98
C GLN A 96 -11.64 -11.89 -4.64
N VAL A 97 -10.81 -11.46 -3.68
CA VAL A 97 -10.68 -12.09 -2.37
C VAL A 97 -11.97 -12.00 -1.55
N PHE A 98 -12.66 -10.86 -1.62
CA PHE A 98 -13.97 -10.65 -0.99
C PHE A 98 -15.14 -11.11 -1.87
N ASN A 99 -14.86 -11.70 -3.03
CA ASN A 99 -15.82 -12.24 -3.98
C ASN A 99 -17.01 -11.29 -4.27
N LEU A 100 -16.70 -10.06 -4.68
CA LEU A 100 -17.73 -9.07 -5.02
C LEU A 100 -18.58 -9.53 -6.21
N ASP A 101 -19.80 -8.99 -6.36
CA ASP A 101 -20.67 -9.34 -7.49
C ASP A 101 -19.93 -9.15 -8.84
N PRO A 102 -20.17 -10.03 -9.84
CA PRO A 102 -19.47 -9.98 -11.13
C PRO A 102 -19.51 -8.62 -11.83
N LYS A 103 -20.61 -7.86 -11.66
CA LYS A 103 -20.74 -6.50 -12.21
C LYS A 103 -19.67 -5.54 -11.68
N PHE A 104 -19.36 -5.62 -10.38
CA PHE A 104 -18.37 -4.75 -9.73
C PHE A 104 -16.95 -5.19 -10.13
N LYS A 105 -16.69 -6.50 -10.13
CA LYS A 105 -15.42 -7.07 -10.60
C LYS A 105 -15.10 -6.65 -12.04
N LYS A 106 -16.10 -6.64 -12.92
CA LYS A 106 -15.95 -6.24 -14.33
C LYS A 106 -15.55 -4.77 -14.46
N ILE A 107 -16.21 -3.86 -13.75
CA ILE A 107 -15.88 -2.44 -13.75
C ILE A 107 -14.46 -2.23 -13.22
N ILE A 108 -14.16 -2.80 -12.04
CA ILE A 108 -12.85 -2.68 -11.41
C ILE A 108 -11.76 -3.16 -12.36
N PHE A 109 -11.95 -4.29 -13.04
CA PHE A 109 -10.99 -4.80 -14.01
C PHE A 109 -10.64 -3.83 -15.15
N TYR A 110 -11.65 -3.36 -15.87
CA TYR A 110 -11.41 -2.47 -17.01
C TYR A 110 -10.84 -1.13 -16.57
N CYS A 111 -11.30 -0.62 -15.43
CA CYS A 111 -10.72 0.57 -14.84
C CYS A 111 -9.26 0.32 -14.41
N THR A 112 -8.89 -0.83 -13.84
CA THR A 112 -7.48 -1.14 -13.50
C THR A 112 -6.59 -1.14 -14.73
N ILE A 113 -7.05 -1.67 -15.86
CA ILE A 113 -6.33 -1.60 -17.13
C ILE A 113 -6.14 -0.14 -17.53
N GLY A 114 -7.21 0.67 -17.48
CA GLY A 114 -7.16 2.11 -17.78
C GLY A 114 -6.19 2.86 -16.87
N THR A 115 -6.30 2.67 -15.55
CA THR A 115 -5.42 3.25 -14.53
C THR A 115 -3.96 2.94 -14.81
N ILE A 116 -3.60 1.67 -15.06
CA ILE A 116 -2.19 1.32 -15.34
C ILE A 116 -1.73 1.90 -16.67
N PHE A 117 -2.55 1.81 -17.72
CA PHE A 117 -2.19 2.32 -19.04
C PHE A 117 -1.96 3.83 -19.01
N PHE A 118 -2.94 4.59 -18.53
CA PHE A 118 -2.88 6.05 -18.48
C PHE A 118 -1.87 6.56 -17.44
N GLY A 119 -1.74 5.90 -16.29
CA GLY A 119 -0.77 6.27 -15.25
C GLY A 119 0.69 6.07 -15.69
N VAL A 120 1.01 4.91 -16.29
CA VAL A 120 2.36 4.61 -16.79
C VAL A 120 2.72 5.51 -17.97
N THR A 121 1.83 5.66 -18.94
CA THR A 121 2.10 6.51 -20.12
C THR A 121 2.20 7.98 -19.72
N GLY A 122 1.25 8.48 -18.92
CA GLY A 122 1.27 9.83 -18.38
C GLY A 122 2.52 10.11 -17.54
N GLY A 123 2.95 9.17 -16.70
CA GLY A 123 4.13 9.34 -15.84
C GLY A 123 5.45 9.31 -16.62
N ALA A 124 5.49 8.56 -17.72
CA ALA A 124 6.65 8.52 -18.60
C ALA A 124 6.85 9.83 -19.40
N ILE A 125 5.75 10.50 -19.79
CA ILE A 125 5.78 11.62 -20.75
C ILE A 125 5.53 12.99 -20.10
N ASN A 126 4.89 13.07 -18.94
CA ASN A 126 4.61 14.34 -18.26
C ASN A 126 5.86 14.84 -17.54
N ARG A 127 6.55 15.81 -18.15
CA ARG A 127 7.85 16.31 -17.67
C ARG A 127 7.79 17.71 -17.07
N SER A 128 6.72 18.48 -17.27
CA SER A 128 6.57 19.80 -16.65
C SER A 128 5.10 20.22 -16.52
N MET A 129 4.79 21.03 -15.51
CA MET A 129 3.45 21.62 -15.34
C MET A 129 3.12 22.65 -16.41
N GLU A 130 4.12 23.42 -16.86
CA GLU A 130 3.89 24.58 -17.75
C GLU A 130 3.73 24.21 -19.23
N PHE A 131 4.48 23.22 -19.73
CA PHE A 131 4.60 22.99 -21.18
C PHE A 131 3.78 21.80 -21.70
N THR A 132 3.26 20.93 -20.82
CA THR A 132 2.65 19.67 -21.23
C THR A 132 1.23 19.43 -20.67
N LYS A 133 0.34 20.41 -20.84
CA LYS A 133 -1.09 20.29 -20.43
C LYS A 133 -1.82 19.10 -21.05
N LEU A 134 -1.44 18.65 -22.25
CA LEU A 134 -2.06 17.47 -22.88
C LEU A 134 -1.61 16.14 -22.24
N THR A 135 -0.38 16.06 -21.73
CA THR A 135 0.10 14.85 -21.03
C THR A 135 -0.45 14.74 -19.62
N LEU A 136 -0.80 15.87 -19.00
CA LEU A 136 -1.50 15.92 -17.73
C LEU A 136 -2.87 15.20 -17.80
N TRP A 137 -3.57 15.29 -18.92
CA TRP A 137 -4.85 14.57 -19.11
C TRP A 137 -4.71 13.05 -18.99
N TYR A 138 -3.56 12.46 -19.34
CA TYR A 138 -3.32 11.04 -19.10
C TYR A 138 -3.32 10.73 -17.59
N GLN A 139 -2.72 11.59 -16.77
CA GLN A 139 -2.74 11.43 -15.32
C GLN A 139 -4.16 11.61 -14.76
N ILE A 140 -4.88 12.62 -15.23
CA ILE A 140 -6.29 12.85 -14.85
C ILE A 140 -7.17 11.64 -15.21
N PHE A 141 -7.02 11.06 -16.41
CA PHE A 141 -7.77 9.85 -16.77
C PHE A 141 -7.39 8.64 -15.90
N SER A 142 -6.13 8.54 -15.49
CA SER A 142 -5.69 7.53 -14.54
C SER A 142 -6.37 7.69 -13.17
N PHE A 143 -6.53 8.94 -12.70
CA PHE A 143 -7.21 9.26 -11.44
C PHE A 143 -8.68 8.92 -11.50
N PHE A 144 -9.40 9.41 -12.52
CA PHE A 144 -10.82 9.05 -12.70
C PHE A 144 -11.05 7.55 -12.79
N ALA A 145 -10.13 6.81 -13.43
CA ALA A 145 -10.20 5.35 -13.46
C ALA A 145 -9.99 4.76 -12.05
N LEU A 146 -9.03 5.26 -11.26
CA LEU A 146 -8.81 4.83 -9.89
C LEU A 146 -9.98 5.17 -8.96
N ASP A 147 -10.58 6.36 -9.09
CA ASP A 147 -11.74 6.76 -8.29
C ASP A 147 -12.93 5.87 -8.60
N ALA A 148 -13.16 5.59 -9.88
CA ALA A 148 -14.18 4.64 -10.30
C ALA A 148 -13.95 3.25 -9.68
N ILE A 149 -12.69 2.79 -9.60
CA ILE A 149 -12.33 1.53 -8.90
C ILE A 149 -12.71 1.61 -7.42
N ILE A 150 -12.26 2.66 -6.71
CA ILE A 150 -12.42 2.79 -5.26
C ILE A 150 -13.91 2.91 -4.90
N VAL A 151 -14.67 3.76 -5.61
CA VAL A 151 -16.12 3.92 -5.43
C VAL A 151 -16.84 2.61 -5.70
N THR A 152 -16.51 1.94 -6.81
CA THR A 152 -17.14 0.67 -7.18
C THR A 152 -16.84 -0.42 -6.16
N MET A 153 -15.60 -0.50 -5.69
CA MET A 153 -15.17 -1.44 -4.65
C MET A 153 -15.91 -1.18 -3.34
N LEU A 154 -15.99 0.07 -2.88
CA LEU A 154 -16.69 0.43 -1.65
C LEU A 154 -18.18 0.07 -1.73
N ILE A 155 -18.85 0.43 -2.82
CA ILE A 155 -20.26 0.07 -3.06
C ILE A 155 -20.42 -1.45 -3.10
N GLY A 156 -19.50 -2.17 -3.75
CA GLY A 156 -19.50 -3.62 -3.81
C GLY A 156 -19.36 -4.29 -2.45
N ILE A 157 -18.47 -3.78 -1.60
CA ILE A 157 -18.29 -4.25 -0.22
C ILE A 157 -19.56 -4.01 0.59
N ILE A 158 -20.14 -2.80 0.56
CA ILE A 158 -21.38 -2.48 1.30
C ILE A 158 -22.55 -3.37 0.85
N LYS A 159 -22.68 -3.57 -0.47
CA LYS A 159 -23.75 -4.38 -1.08
C LYS A 159 -23.48 -5.88 -1.07
N THR A 160 -22.38 -6.35 -0.46
CA THR A 160 -22.09 -7.77 -0.39
C THR A 160 -23.23 -8.54 0.30
N LYS A 161 -23.53 -9.73 -0.20
CA LYS A 161 -24.55 -10.63 0.38
C LYS A 161 -23.95 -11.63 1.38
N ASP A 162 -22.64 -11.61 1.58
CA ASP A 162 -21.96 -12.50 2.52
C ASP A 162 -22.20 -12.04 3.97
N ASN A 163 -23.14 -12.69 4.64
CA ASN A 163 -23.46 -12.42 6.05
C ASN A 163 -22.32 -12.81 6.99
N ALA A 164 -21.50 -13.81 6.64
CA ALA A 164 -20.35 -14.19 7.47
C ALA A 164 -19.27 -13.10 7.43
N LEU A 165 -19.08 -12.47 6.26
CA LEU A 165 -18.25 -11.27 6.14
C LEU A 165 -18.85 -10.12 6.94
N LYS A 166 -20.11 -9.73 6.72
CA LYS A 166 -20.73 -8.57 7.38
C LYS A 166 -20.70 -8.62 8.91
N ASN A 167 -20.81 -9.81 9.48
CA ASN A 167 -20.79 -10.01 10.94
C ASN A 167 -19.38 -10.13 11.52
N SER A 168 -18.34 -9.91 10.72
CA SER A 168 -16.95 -10.05 11.12
C SER A 168 -16.24 -8.71 11.27
N THR A 169 -15.20 -8.70 12.09
CA THR A 169 -14.26 -7.58 12.20
C THR A 169 -13.49 -7.32 10.89
N TYR A 170 -13.32 -8.34 10.04
CA TYR A 170 -12.72 -8.21 8.71
C TYR A 170 -13.47 -7.18 7.84
N TYR A 171 -14.80 -7.17 7.94
CA TYR A 171 -15.66 -6.27 7.17
C TYR A 171 -15.40 -4.81 7.54
N TYR A 172 -15.31 -4.49 8.82
CA TYR A 172 -15.02 -3.12 9.26
C TYR A 172 -13.62 -2.66 8.86
N LEU A 173 -12.61 -3.56 8.86
CA LEU A 173 -11.26 -3.23 8.42
C LEU A 173 -11.20 -2.89 6.93
N VAL A 174 -11.81 -3.72 6.07
CA VAL A 174 -11.82 -3.45 4.62
C VAL A 174 -12.68 -2.23 4.29
N LEU A 175 -13.78 -2.02 5.03
CA LEU A 175 -14.64 -0.85 4.88
C LEU A 175 -13.90 0.43 5.27
N ALA A 176 -13.24 0.45 6.45
CA ALA A 176 -12.44 1.58 6.91
C ALA A 176 -11.34 1.89 5.90
N SER A 177 -10.58 0.90 5.44
CA SER A 177 -9.51 1.09 4.45
C SER A 177 -10.05 1.64 3.12
N SER A 178 -11.20 1.13 2.66
CA SER A 178 -11.82 1.58 1.40
C SER A 178 -12.39 3.00 1.51
N CYS A 179 -13.01 3.34 2.65
CA CYS A 179 -13.49 4.69 2.92
C CYS A 179 -12.33 5.68 3.03
N SER A 180 -11.26 5.32 3.75
CA SER A 180 -10.05 6.13 3.85
C SER A 180 -9.43 6.38 2.48
N ALA A 181 -9.35 5.36 1.61
CA ALA A 181 -8.88 5.51 0.23
C ALA A 181 -9.77 6.46 -0.59
N LEU A 182 -11.10 6.38 -0.44
CA LEU A 182 -12.02 7.27 -1.15
C LEU A 182 -11.86 8.73 -0.70
N ILE A 183 -11.78 8.97 0.61
CA ILE A 183 -11.58 10.33 1.14
C ILE A 183 -10.22 10.86 0.67
N ALA A 184 -9.17 10.03 0.71
CA ALA A 184 -7.86 10.40 0.21
C ALA A 184 -7.91 10.77 -1.28
N ALA A 185 -8.58 9.97 -2.11
CA ALA A 185 -8.73 10.24 -3.54
C ALA A 185 -9.39 11.61 -3.78
N LEU A 186 -10.53 11.89 -3.12
CA LEU A 186 -11.22 13.17 -3.25
C LEU A 186 -10.37 14.38 -2.82
N ILE A 187 -9.56 14.22 -1.77
CA ILE A 187 -8.60 15.26 -1.34
C ILE A 187 -7.51 15.45 -2.40
N GLY A 188 -7.03 14.35 -3.00
CA GLY A 188 -6.06 14.37 -4.08
C GLY A 188 -6.59 15.07 -5.33
N ASP A 189 -7.83 14.77 -5.73
CA ASP A 189 -8.49 15.42 -6.86
C ASP A 189 -8.62 16.93 -6.65
N LEU A 190 -8.99 17.34 -5.44
CA LEU A 190 -9.06 18.75 -5.07
C LEU A 190 -7.68 19.42 -5.12
N ALA A 191 -6.65 18.77 -4.55
CA ALA A 191 -5.29 19.29 -4.55
C ALA A 191 -4.72 19.39 -5.97
N GLY A 192 -5.00 18.40 -6.82
CA GLY A 192 -4.65 18.39 -8.24
C GLY A 192 -5.38 19.49 -9.01
N PHE A 193 -6.68 19.67 -8.75
CA PHE A 193 -7.45 20.76 -9.34
C PHE A 193 -6.86 22.13 -9.00
N ILE A 194 -6.50 22.38 -7.74
CA ILE A 194 -5.88 23.64 -7.33
C ILE A 194 -4.50 23.80 -7.99
N LEU A 195 -3.70 22.73 -8.06
CA LEU A 195 -2.39 22.74 -8.73
C LEU A 195 -2.52 23.17 -10.20
N ASP A 196 -3.52 22.64 -10.92
CA ASP A 196 -3.64 22.81 -12.37
C ASP A 196 -4.43 24.06 -12.79
N PHE A 197 -5.45 24.43 -12.01
CA PHE A 197 -6.38 25.52 -12.35
C PHE A 197 -6.25 26.73 -11.43
N GLY A 198 -5.43 26.67 -10.37
CA GLY A 198 -5.25 27.74 -9.41
C GLY A 198 -6.56 28.13 -8.72
N ASP A 199 -6.77 29.44 -8.53
CA ASP A 199 -7.98 29.97 -7.91
C ASP A 199 -9.15 30.14 -8.90
N TRP A 200 -9.48 29.10 -9.67
CA TRP A 200 -10.62 29.15 -10.57
C TRP A 200 -11.76 28.25 -10.04
N PRO A 201 -12.97 28.77 -9.79
CA PRO A 201 -13.49 30.11 -10.12
C PRO A 201 -13.39 31.18 -9.00
N GLY A 202 -12.44 31.07 -8.06
CA GLY A 202 -12.27 32.03 -6.94
C GLY A 202 -12.74 31.50 -5.58
N ILE A 203 -13.46 30.37 -5.56
CA ILE A 203 -13.99 29.80 -4.31
C ILE A 203 -12.90 29.13 -3.47
N MET A 204 -11.83 28.66 -4.10
CA MET A 204 -10.74 27.95 -3.43
C MET A 204 -9.88 28.92 -2.62
N GLY A 205 -9.51 30.05 -3.22
CA GLY A 205 -8.80 31.14 -2.55
C GLY A 205 -9.65 31.79 -1.46
N TRP A 206 -10.95 31.97 -1.70
CA TRP A 206 -11.88 32.44 -0.67
C TRP A 206 -11.89 31.50 0.55
N TYR A 207 -12.01 30.20 0.31
CA TYR A 207 -12.03 29.21 1.39
C TYR A 207 -10.68 29.13 2.11
N ALA A 208 -9.56 29.06 1.37
CA ALA A 208 -8.21 29.06 1.93
C ALA A 208 -7.99 30.26 2.87
N GLY A 209 -8.36 31.46 2.40
CA GLY A 209 -8.27 32.67 3.22
C GLY A 209 -9.17 32.63 4.47
N LYS A 210 -10.36 32.01 4.39
CA LYS A 210 -11.26 31.82 5.53
C LYS A 210 -10.68 30.88 6.59
N ILE A 211 -9.95 29.85 6.18
CA ILE A 211 -9.27 28.93 7.07
C ILE A 211 -7.85 29.41 7.43
N GLY A 212 -7.44 30.60 7.01
CA GLY A 212 -6.17 31.20 7.41
C GLY A 212 -4.94 30.62 6.71
N TYR A 213 -5.11 30.13 5.48
CA TYR A 213 -4.03 29.71 4.59
C TYR A 213 -4.01 30.57 3.31
N THR A 214 -2.84 30.72 2.69
CA THR A 214 -2.79 31.02 1.26
C THR A 214 -3.24 29.81 0.43
N LEU A 215 -3.60 30.01 -0.84
CA LEU A 215 -4.02 28.89 -1.70
C LEU A 215 -2.92 27.83 -1.86
N GLU A 216 -1.66 28.26 -2.00
CA GLU A 216 -0.50 27.37 -2.13
C GLU A 216 -0.24 26.57 -0.85
N GLU A 217 -0.31 27.21 0.32
CA GLU A 217 -0.16 26.53 1.61
C GLU A 217 -1.27 25.50 1.83
N TRP A 218 -2.51 25.86 1.49
CA TRP A 218 -3.64 24.93 1.60
C TRP A 218 -3.47 23.74 0.66
N GLN A 219 -3.08 23.98 -0.59
CA GLN A 219 -2.82 22.94 -1.58
C GLN A 219 -1.70 21.99 -1.16
N SER A 220 -0.59 22.51 -0.61
CA SER A 220 0.50 21.72 -0.05
C SER A 220 0.04 20.84 1.13
N ASN A 221 -0.78 21.40 2.03
CA ASN A 221 -1.35 20.67 3.15
C ASN A 221 -2.34 19.57 2.70
N LEU A 222 -3.17 19.83 1.69
CA LEU A 222 -4.04 18.83 1.08
C LEU A 222 -3.24 17.69 0.44
N LEU A 223 -2.14 17.99 -0.26
CA LEU A 223 -1.25 16.98 -0.84
C LEU A 223 -0.65 16.05 0.23
N ARG A 224 -0.24 16.62 1.37
CA ARG A 224 0.23 15.81 2.51
C ARG A 224 -0.87 14.88 3.02
N SER A 225 -2.06 15.42 3.32
CA SER A 225 -3.20 14.61 3.78
C SER A 225 -3.57 13.52 2.79
N HIS A 226 -3.59 13.82 1.48
CA HIS A 226 -3.84 12.84 0.43
C HIS A 226 -2.82 11.69 0.46
N SER A 227 -1.52 12.04 0.44
CA SER A 227 -0.44 11.05 0.35
C SER A 227 -0.46 10.07 1.52
N ASP A 228 -0.50 10.60 2.75
CA ASP A 228 -0.45 9.78 3.97
C ASP A 228 -1.67 8.88 4.07
N MET A 229 -2.87 9.42 3.80
CA MET A 229 -4.10 8.64 3.81
C MET A 229 -4.11 7.56 2.73
N MET A 230 -3.71 7.88 1.49
CA MET A 230 -3.79 6.94 0.37
C MET A 230 -2.86 5.75 0.58
N VAL A 231 -1.59 6.02 0.95
CA VAL A 231 -0.59 4.97 1.21
C VAL A 231 -1.05 4.03 2.32
N VAL A 232 -1.44 4.57 3.47
CA VAL A 232 -1.89 3.76 4.61
C VAL A 232 -3.17 2.98 4.27
N SER A 233 -4.08 3.57 3.50
CA SER A 233 -5.31 2.90 3.06
C SER A 233 -5.03 1.71 2.14
N VAL A 234 -4.11 1.85 1.18
CA VAL A 234 -3.70 0.75 0.29
C VAL A 234 -3.03 -0.38 1.09
N ILE A 235 -2.17 -0.04 2.05
CA ILE A 235 -1.59 -1.04 2.96
C ILE A 235 -2.69 -1.71 3.80
N GLY A 236 -3.72 -0.96 4.23
CA GLY A 236 -4.88 -1.46 4.95
C GLY A 236 -5.73 -2.43 4.12
N LEU A 237 -5.86 -2.19 2.82
CA LEU A 237 -6.50 -3.11 1.87
C LEU A 237 -5.69 -4.42 1.71
N ILE A 238 -4.36 -4.33 1.62
CA ILE A 238 -3.48 -5.52 1.61
C ILE A 238 -3.65 -6.31 2.91
N LEU A 239 -3.65 -5.64 4.06
CA LEU A 239 -3.87 -6.27 5.35
C LEU A 239 -5.25 -6.92 5.44
N SER A 240 -6.28 -6.29 4.88
CA SER A 240 -7.64 -6.86 4.77
C SER A 240 -7.65 -8.16 3.97
N VAL A 241 -6.93 -8.19 2.84
CA VAL A 241 -6.75 -9.40 2.02
C VAL A 241 -6.07 -10.52 2.81
N ILE A 242 -4.97 -10.22 3.49
CA ILE A 242 -4.23 -11.18 4.33
C ILE A 242 -5.16 -11.74 5.41
N ASN A 243 -5.88 -10.85 6.08
CA ASN A 243 -6.72 -11.19 7.21
C ASN A 243 -7.92 -12.07 6.81
N TRP A 244 -8.56 -11.77 5.66
CA TRP A 244 -9.64 -12.60 5.12
C TRP A 244 -9.13 -13.94 4.56
N LYS A 245 -8.01 -13.93 3.83
CA LYS A 245 -7.47 -15.14 3.18
C LYS A 245 -6.97 -16.15 4.23
N TYR A 246 -6.20 -15.70 5.21
CA TYR A 246 -5.50 -16.58 6.15
C TYR A 246 -6.12 -16.61 7.57
N GLY A 247 -6.83 -15.57 7.97
CA GLY A 247 -7.21 -15.34 9.38
C GLY A 247 -8.59 -15.84 9.82
N ARG A 248 -9.40 -16.46 8.93
CA ARG A 248 -10.81 -16.83 9.23
C ARG A 248 -10.99 -17.91 10.29
N ASN A 249 -10.01 -18.79 10.46
CA ASN A 249 -10.17 -20.02 11.24
C ASN A 249 -9.41 -20.04 12.57
N VAL A 250 -8.89 -18.89 13.01
CA VAL A 250 -8.16 -18.73 14.27
C VAL A 250 -9.11 -18.85 15.46
N LEU A 251 -8.69 -19.56 16.52
CA LEU A 251 -9.52 -19.88 17.69
C LEU A 251 -8.92 -19.40 19.03
N GLY A 252 -9.74 -19.49 20.08
CA GLY A 252 -9.33 -19.32 21.48
C GLY A 252 -8.81 -17.91 21.81
N ASN A 253 -7.82 -17.83 22.70
CA ASN A 253 -7.21 -16.56 23.11
C ASN A 253 -6.50 -15.85 21.95
N VAL A 254 -5.98 -16.60 20.97
CA VAL A 254 -5.38 -16.01 19.77
C VAL A 254 -6.43 -15.28 18.94
N LYS A 255 -7.66 -15.82 18.83
CA LYS A 255 -8.76 -15.10 18.16
C LYS A 255 -9.06 -13.76 18.85
N LYS A 256 -9.03 -13.72 20.19
CA LYS A 256 -9.21 -12.48 20.95
C LYS A 256 -8.11 -11.48 20.62
N LEU A 257 -6.84 -11.90 20.66
CA LEU A 257 -5.70 -11.04 20.30
C LEU A 257 -5.84 -10.52 18.87
N LYS A 258 -6.14 -11.41 17.91
CA LYS A 258 -6.41 -11.06 16.52
C LYS A 258 -7.49 -9.98 16.41
N THR A 259 -8.61 -10.13 17.13
CA THR A 259 -9.70 -9.16 17.14
C THR A 259 -9.32 -7.82 17.77
N VAL A 260 -8.54 -7.83 18.85
CA VAL A 260 -7.97 -6.59 19.42
C VAL A 260 -7.07 -5.90 18.40
N SER A 261 -6.18 -6.65 17.74
CA SER A 261 -5.30 -6.12 16.69
C SER A 261 -6.09 -5.53 15.52
N GLU A 262 -7.18 -6.16 15.09
CA GLU A 262 -8.09 -5.60 14.07
C GLU A 262 -8.68 -4.25 14.51
N TRP A 263 -9.15 -4.15 15.75
CA TRP A 263 -9.67 -2.89 16.29
C TRP A 263 -8.61 -1.82 16.43
N PHE A 264 -7.37 -2.17 16.77
CA PHE A 264 -6.25 -1.24 16.75
C PHE A 264 -6.05 -0.62 15.37
N VAL A 265 -6.04 -1.46 14.33
CA VAL A 265 -5.88 -1.00 12.95
C VAL A 265 -7.06 -0.15 12.48
N ILE A 266 -8.30 -0.60 12.74
CA ILE A 266 -9.52 0.14 12.39
C ILE A 266 -9.53 1.51 13.08
N THR A 267 -9.22 1.55 14.38
CA THR A 267 -9.15 2.79 15.15
C THR A 267 -8.06 3.70 14.60
N GLY A 268 -6.89 3.15 14.27
CA GLY A 268 -5.80 3.89 13.64
C GLY A 268 -6.22 4.55 12.32
N LEU A 269 -6.91 3.80 11.44
CA LEU A 269 -7.43 4.33 10.18
C LEU A 269 -8.44 5.46 10.39
N ILE A 270 -9.39 5.28 11.32
CA ILE A 270 -10.41 6.30 11.62
C ILE A 270 -9.77 7.55 12.20
N LEU A 271 -8.87 7.41 13.19
CA LEU A 271 -8.18 8.54 13.81
C LEU A 271 -7.29 9.27 12.81
N MET A 272 -6.56 8.55 11.96
CA MET A 272 -5.76 9.15 10.89
C MET A 272 -6.62 10.00 9.95
N VAL A 273 -7.75 9.45 9.46
CA VAL A 273 -8.70 10.18 8.61
C VAL A 273 -9.18 11.45 9.32
N LEU A 274 -9.61 11.33 10.58
CA LEU A 274 -10.11 12.48 11.33
C LEU A 274 -9.04 13.57 11.46
N ILE A 275 -7.82 13.20 11.87
CA ILE A 275 -6.71 14.14 12.03
C ILE A 275 -6.36 14.83 10.71
N LEU A 276 -6.23 14.07 9.61
CA LEU A 276 -5.80 14.61 8.31
C LEU A 276 -6.89 15.41 7.61
N VAL A 277 -8.16 15.06 7.79
CA VAL A 277 -9.29 15.87 7.30
C VAL A 277 -9.40 17.15 8.11
N ILE A 278 -9.29 17.09 9.44
CA ILE A 278 -9.29 18.30 10.29
C ILE A 278 -8.10 19.19 9.97
N SER A 279 -6.90 18.63 9.79
CA SER A 279 -5.73 19.41 9.39
C SER A 279 -5.88 19.99 7.99
N GLY A 280 -6.47 19.23 7.05
CA GLY A 280 -6.64 19.62 5.65
C GLY A 280 -7.72 20.67 5.40
N PHE A 281 -8.80 20.67 6.19
CA PHE A 281 -9.97 21.55 5.99
C PHE A 281 -10.30 22.43 7.21
N GLY A 282 -9.58 22.29 8.31
CA GLY A 282 -9.68 23.18 9.47
C GLY A 282 -8.90 24.48 9.26
N SER A 283 -9.07 25.41 10.20
CA SER A 283 -8.21 26.61 10.25
C SER A 283 -6.74 26.24 10.41
N SER A 284 -5.84 27.16 10.06
CA SER A 284 -4.40 27.02 10.26
C SER A 284 -3.97 26.82 11.71
N GLU A 285 -4.88 27.04 12.67
CA GLU A 285 -4.69 26.70 14.09
C GLU A 285 -4.86 25.19 14.38
N PHE A 286 -5.54 24.44 13.51
CA PHE A 286 -5.78 23.00 13.63
C PHE A 286 -4.73 22.15 12.90
N GLN A 287 -3.52 22.68 12.70
CA GLN A 287 -2.39 21.89 12.22
C GLN A 287 -2.13 20.69 13.13
N ILE A 288 -1.61 19.61 12.53
CA ILE A 288 -1.28 18.37 13.26
C ILE A 288 -0.31 18.70 14.40
N PRO A 289 -0.71 18.49 15.67
CA PRO A 289 0.13 18.84 16.80
C PRO A 289 1.26 17.84 16.97
N HIS A 290 2.34 18.30 17.60
CA HIS A 290 3.42 17.43 18.06
C HIS A 290 3.09 16.86 19.44
N ILE A 291 3.37 15.58 19.63
CA ILE A 291 3.36 14.90 20.91
C ILE A 291 4.76 14.43 21.29
N PHE A 292 5.00 14.17 22.58
CA PHE A 292 6.32 13.81 23.11
C PHE A 292 7.38 14.82 22.66
N THR A 293 7.18 16.08 23.02
CA THR A 293 8.03 17.19 22.58
C THR A 293 9.13 17.50 23.60
N GLU A 294 10.11 18.29 23.19
CA GLU A 294 11.14 18.82 24.09
C GLU A 294 10.58 19.69 25.23
N LYS A 295 9.32 20.14 25.10
CA LYS A 295 8.62 21.02 26.06
C LYS A 295 7.49 20.32 26.83
N GLY A 296 7.37 18.99 26.75
CA GLY A 296 6.35 18.19 27.42
C GLY A 296 5.50 17.34 26.46
N PHE A 297 4.38 16.80 26.95
CA PHE A 297 3.62 15.78 26.20
C PHE A 297 2.98 16.30 24.91
N PHE A 298 2.58 17.57 24.83
CA PHE A 298 1.83 18.13 23.71
C PHE A 298 2.26 19.57 23.42
N LYS A 299 2.46 19.89 22.14
CA LYS A 299 2.57 21.27 21.66
C LYS A 299 1.85 21.46 20.32
N PRO A 300 1.16 22.60 20.11
CA PRO A 300 0.70 22.99 18.79
C PRO A 300 1.87 23.07 17.80
N ARG A 301 1.58 22.83 16.51
CA ARG A 301 2.58 22.91 15.45
C ARG A 301 3.20 24.31 15.40
N GLY A 302 4.50 24.39 15.11
CA GLY A 302 5.28 25.63 15.11
C GLY A 302 5.74 26.14 16.48
N GLN A 303 5.26 25.56 17.59
CA GLN A 303 5.70 25.94 18.95
C GLN A 303 6.73 24.99 19.57
N SER A 304 7.01 23.87 18.92
CA SER A 304 8.04 22.89 19.27
C SER A 304 8.95 22.69 18.07
N VAL A 305 10.25 22.60 18.33
CA VAL A 305 11.25 22.31 17.29
C VAL A 305 11.39 20.81 17.10
N ALA A 306 11.05 20.00 18.11
CA ALA A 306 11.21 18.54 18.10
C ALA A 306 10.07 17.80 18.81
N GLY A 307 9.46 16.84 18.13
CA GLY A 307 8.32 16.09 18.64
C GLY A 307 7.69 15.24 17.54
N ILE A 308 6.99 14.18 17.94
CA ILE A 308 6.38 13.23 17.02
C ILE A 308 5.05 13.81 16.54
N ASP A 309 4.84 13.85 15.23
CA ASP A 309 3.57 14.28 14.65
C ASP A 309 2.45 13.33 15.10
N LEU A 310 1.33 13.86 15.61
CA LEU A 310 0.26 13.04 16.18
C LEU A 310 -0.27 12.00 15.18
N VAL A 311 -0.36 12.36 13.90
CA VAL A 311 -0.79 11.43 12.85
C VAL A 311 0.21 10.28 12.67
N ASP A 312 1.50 10.58 12.69
CA ASP A 312 2.57 9.60 12.51
C ASP A 312 2.65 8.65 13.71
N PHE A 313 2.38 9.14 14.92
CA PHE A 313 2.18 8.29 16.08
C PHE A 313 0.99 7.33 15.92
N ILE A 314 -0.16 7.82 15.45
CA ILE A 314 -1.34 6.98 15.22
C ILE A 314 -1.05 5.92 14.15
N ILE A 315 -0.41 6.30 13.04
CA ILE A 315 -0.02 5.36 11.98
C ILE A 315 0.98 4.33 12.52
N GLY A 316 2.05 4.78 13.18
CA GLY A 316 3.10 3.91 13.70
C GLY A 316 2.61 2.95 14.78
N THR A 317 1.83 3.45 15.74
CA THR A 317 1.40 2.66 16.90
C THR A 317 0.11 1.89 16.67
N PHE A 318 -0.95 2.53 16.19
CA PHE A 318 -2.24 1.85 16.04
C PHE A 318 -2.29 1.00 14.77
N PHE A 319 -1.87 1.58 13.65
CA PHE A 319 -1.97 0.91 12.35
C PHE A 319 -0.83 -0.10 12.11
N LEU A 320 0.43 0.34 12.19
CA LEU A 320 1.58 -0.51 11.87
C LEU A 320 1.83 -1.60 12.92
N ILE A 321 1.89 -1.26 14.22
CA ILE A 321 2.03 -2.30 15.27
C ILE A 321 0.77 -3.16 15.35
N GLY A 322 -0.43 -2.58 15.23
CA GLY A 322 -1.69 -3.34 15.17
C GLY A 322 -1.70 -4.35 14.03
N GLY A 323 -1.27 -3.96 12.83
CA GLY A 323 -1.15 -4.85 11.67
C GLY A 323 -0.10 -5.95 11.87
N LEU A 324 1.04 -5.63 12.51
CA LEU A 324 2.06 -6.62 12.84
C LEU A 324 1.50 -7.68 13.79
N LEU A 325 0.82 -7.26 14.85
CA LEU A 325 0.17 -8.16 15.82
C LEU A 325 -0.95 -8.97 15.17
N LEU A 326 -1.68 -8.40 14.22
CA LEU A 326 -2.70 -9.11 13.45
C LEU A 326 -2.08 -10.25 12.62
N ILE A 327 -1.04 -9.95 11.85
CA ILE A 327 -0.34 -10.95 11.02
C ILE A 327 0.30 -12.02 11.93
N ALA A 328 0.94 -11.63 13.04
CA ALA A 328 1.51 -12.55 14.01
C ALA A 328 0.45 -13.50 14.60
N SER A 329 -0.71 -12.95 14.97
CA SER A 329 -1.82 -13.74 15.52
C SER A 329 -2.33 -14.80 14.53
N ILE A 330 -2.31 -14.50 13.23
CA ILE A 330 -2.70 -15.46 12.19
C ILE A 330 -1.59 -16.51 11.99
N LEU A 331 -0.33 -16.07 11.93
CA LEU A 331 0.82 -16.93 11.61
C LEU A 331 1.14 -17.95 12.71
N PHE A 332 1.08 -17.51 13.97
CA PHE A 332 1.39 -18.30 15.15
C PHE A 332 0.15 -18.83 15.87
N GLY A 333 -1.03 -18.58 15.29
CA GLY A 333 -2.31 -18.91 15.88
C GLY A 333 -2.71 -20.38 15.79
N ASN A 334 -3.49 -20.83 16.77
CA ASN A 334 -4.14 -22.12 16.72
C ASN A 334 -5.39 -22.04 15.83
N ASN A 335 -5.38 -22.78 14.73
CA ASN A 335 -6.52 -22.92 13.82
C ASN A 335 -7.32 -24.20 14.15
N LYS A 336 -8.59 -24.26 13.71
CA LYS A 336 -9.38 -25.51 13.72
C LYS A 336 -8.56 -26.65 13.08
N SER A 337 -8.61 -27.86 13.63
CA SER A 337 -7.78 -29.00 13.17
C SER A 337 -7.89 -29.26 11.66
N ASN A 338 -9.06 -29.05 11.09
CA ASN A 338 -9.33 -29.29 9.66
C ASN A 338 -9.03 -28.07 8.77
N ASN A 339 -8.70 -26.91 9.36
CA ASN A 339 -8.41 -25.65 8.66
C ASN A 339 -7.06 -25.07 9.09
N LEU A 340 -6.08 -25.93 9.39
CA LEU A 340 -4.70 -25.50 9.61
C LEU A 340 -4.18 -24.82 8.33
N LEU A 341 -3.40 -23.74 8.50
CA LEU A 341 -2.69 -23.14 7.37
C LEU A 341 -1.81 -24.20 6.74
N ASP A 342 -1.99 -24.42 5.44
CA ASP A 342 -1.11 -25.27 4.68
C ASP A 342 0.34 -24.72 4.71
N LYS A 343 1.32 -25.59 4.41
CA LYS A 343 2.75 -25.23 4.48
C LYS A 343 3.09 -24.03 3.60
N THR A 344 2.47 -23.92 2.43
CA THR A 344 2.70 -22.88 1.43
C THR A 344 2.13 -21.53 1.90
N SER A 345 0.91 -21.52 2.45
CA SER A 345 0.27 -20.36 3.07
C SER A 345 1.06 -19.88 4.28
N LYS A 346 1.47 -20.79 5.17
CA LYS A 346 2.29 -20.44 6.34
C LYS A 346 3.65 -19.87 5.92
N TYR A 347 4.26 -20.43 4.88
CA TYR A 347 5.49 -19.91 4.33
C TYR A 347 5.26 -18.47 3.83
N THR A 348 4.33 -18.26 2.90
CA THR A 348 4.01 -16.93 2.35
C THR A 348 3.72 -15.89 3.44
N LEU A 349 2.88 -16.24 4.42
CA LEU A 349 2.53 -15.37 5.53
C LEU A 349 3.74 -15.00 6.42
N SER A 350 4.71 -15.91 6.58
CA SER A 350 5.97 -15.60 7.27
C SER A 350 6.83 -14.59 6.49
N GLY A 351 6.79 -14.61 5.15
CA GLY A 351 7.47 -13.60 4.32
C GLY A 351 6.79 -12.23 4.42
N VAL A 352 5.46 -12.21 4.42
CA VAL A 352 4.65 -11.00 4.65
C VAL A 352 4.89 -10.43 6.04
N PHE A 353 4.92 -11.27 7.08
CA PHE A 353 5.24 -10.86 8.45
C PHE A 353 6.62 -10.21 8.56
N LEU A 354 7.65 -10.82 7.96
CA LEU A 354 9.00 -10.26 7.91
C LEU A 354 9.01 -8.89 7.21
N THR A 355 8.32 -8.79 6.07
CA THR A 355 8.23 -7.54 5.30
C THR A 355 7.55 -6.45 6.11
N TRP A 356 6.45 -6.77 6.79
CA TRP A 356 5.78 -5.84 7.69
C TRP A 356 6.67 -5.41 8.86
N LEU A 357 7.41 -6.33 9.47
CA LEU A 357 8.37 -6.01 10.53
C LEU A 357 9.44 -5.03 10.05
N CYS A 358 9.97 -5.21 8.83
CA CYS A 358 10.88 -4.28 8.20
C CYS A 358 10.26 -2.88 8.00
N ILE A 359 8.98 -2.79 7.61
CA ILE A 359 8.24 -1.52 7.57
C ILE A 359 8.16 -0.88 8.96
N VAL A 360 7.82 -1.63 10.01
CA VAL A 360 7.73 -1.08 11.38
C VAL A 360 9.08 -0.49 11.82
N ILE A 361 10.19 -1.21 11.60
CA ILE A 361 11.52 -0.76 11.99
C ILE A 361 11.92 0.51 11.24
N THR A 362 11.67 0.55 9.93
CA THR A 362 12.14 1.64 9.07
C THR A 362 11.22 2.85 9.04
N VAL A 363 9.91 2.70 9.22
CA VAL A 363 8.94 3.80 9.21
C VAL A 363 8.69 4.29 10.63
N ALA A 364 8.14 3.45 11.50
CA ALA A 364 7.82 3.88 12.87
C ALA A 364 9.09 4.07 13.72
N GLY A 365 10.02 3.11 13.67
CA GLY A 365 11.24 3.18 14.48
C GLY A 365 12.13 4.38 14.13
N MET A 366 12.54 4.48 12.86
CA MET A 366 13.37 5.59 12.40
C MET A 366 12.61 6.92 12.33
N GLY A 367 11.34 6.92 11.92
CA GLY A 367 10.53 8.14 11.85
C GLY A 367 10.35 8.79 13.21
N PHE A 368 9.98 8.02 14.23
CA PHE A 368 9.88 8.56 15.59
C PHE A 368 11.20 9.11 16.11
N LEU A 369 12.32 8.46 15.81
CA LEU A 369 13.64 8.98 16.18
C LEU A 369 13.93 10.32 15.52
N GLN A 370 13.66 10.44 14.22
CA GLN A 370 13.98 11.66 13.46
C GLN A 370 13.05 12.83 13.80
N GLU A 371 11.77 12.57 14.03
CA GLU A 371 10.83 13.59 14.48
C GLU A 371 11.11 14.03 15.92
N TYR A 372 11.36 13.08 16.83
CA TYR A 372 11.71 13.38 18.22
C TYR A 372 13.05 14.11 18.35
N ARG A 373 13.99 13.89 17.43
CA ARG A 373 15.28 14.59 17.34
C ARG A 373 15.36 15.48 16.11
N ALA A 374 14.27 16.20 15.79
CA ALA A 374 14.26 17.13 14.66
C ALA A 374 15.28 18.27 14.84
N ASP A 375 15.73 18.56 16.07
CA ASP A 375 16.89 19.42 16.35
C ASP A 375 18.19 18.94 15.68
N LEU A 376 18.29 17.63 15.38
CA LEU A 376 19.42 17.02 14.69
C LEU A 376 19.07 16.63 13.25
N TYR A 377 17.90 16.04 13.01
CA TYR A 377 17.57 15.33 11.77
C TYR A 377 16.61 16.09 10.84
N ASN A 378 16.11 17.27 11.17
CA ASN A 378 15.16 17.96 10.31
C ASN A 378 15.77 18.31 8.93
N SER A 379 15.27 17.65 7.88
CA SER A 379 15.77 17.85 6.50
C SER A 379 15.51 19.24 5.93
N ALA A 380 14.53 19.98 6.46
CA ALA A 380 14.16 21.32 5.98
C ALA A 380 14.96 22.45 6.64
N ASN A 381 15.60 22.20 7.78
CA ASN A 381 16.32 23.21 8.57
C ASN A 381 17.83 22.93 8.58
N ASP A 382 18.65 23.96 8.76
CA ASP A 382 20.11 23.81 8.90
C ASP A 382 20.52 23.21 10.25
N VAL A 383 20.44 21.87 10.34
CA VAL A 383 20.74 21.08 11.55
C VAL A 383 21.83 20.04 11.30
N PRO A 384 22.57 19.60 12.36
CA PRO A 384 23.81 18.83 12.20
C PRO A 384 23.69 17.50 11.42
N LEU A 385 22.54 16.83 11.48
CA LEU A 385 22.29 15.54 10.82
C LEU A 385 21.16 15.66 9.77
N GLY A 386 20.92 16.86 9.23
CA GLY A 386 19.85 17.12 8.26
C GLY A 386 19.92 16.23 6.99
N ASP A 387 21.12 15.88 6.55
CA ASP A 387 21.32 14.97 5.40
C ASP A 387 20.85 13.53 5.68
N PHE A 388 20.99 13.06 6.93
CA PHE A 388 20.44 11.77 7.36
C PHE A 388 18.91 11.81 7.43
N GLY A 389 18.36 12.96 7.82
CA GLY A 389 16.93 13.24 7.73
C GLY A 389 16.39 13.18 6.31
N PHE A 390 17.12 13.79 5.38
CA PHE A 390 16.77 13.78 3.97
C PHE A 390 16.85 12.36 3.37
N ALA A 391 17.91 11.62 3.70
CA ALA A 391 18.06 10.22 3.33
C ALA A 391 16.90 9.34 3.81
N PHE A 392 16.43 9.53 5.04
CA PHE A 392 15.23 8.86 5.53
C PHE A 392 13.98 9.29 4.78
N ARG A 393 13.77 10.58 4.54
CA ARG A 393 12.60 11.07 3.79
C ARG A 393 12.47 10.36 2.45
N MET A 394 13.58 10.13 1.74
CA MET A 394 13.57 9.38 0.48
C MET A 394 13.26 7.90 0.69
N LEU A 395 13.99 7.22 1.57
CA LEU A 395 13.91 5.76 1.71
C LEU A 395 12.67 5.27 2.44
N HIS A 396 12.12 6.04 3.38
CA HIS A 396 10.90 5.68 4.10
C HIS A 396 9.72 5.56 3.13
N LEU A 397 9.62 6.47 2.16
CA LEU A 397 8.54 6.49 1.18
C LEU A 397 8.77 5.41 0.11
N ASP A 398 9.92 5.47 -0.56
CA ASP A 398 10.18 4.68 -1.77
C ASP A 398 10.34 3.18 -1.47
N VAL A 399 11.06 2.85 -0.39
CA VAL A 399 11.34 1.45 -0.04
C VAL A 399 10.26 0.91 0.88
N SER A 400 10.01 1.58 2.01
CA SER A 400 9.20 0.99 3.07
C SER A 400 7.70 1.12 2.83
N LEU A 401 7.25 2.25 2.28
CA LEU A 401 5.82 2.51 2.08
C LEU A 401 5.31 2.21 0.66
N MET A 402 6.21 2.05 -0.33
CA MET A 402 5.83 1.69 -1.71
C MET A 402 6.31 0.29 -2.10
N LEU A 403 7.63 0.06 -2.14
CA LEU A 403 8.20 -1.22 -2.58
C LEU A 403 7.77 -2.40 -1.72
N PHE A 404 7.85 -2.29 -0.39
CA PHE A 404 7.53 -3.40 0.51
C PHE A 404 6.05 -3.84 0.42
N PRO A 405 5.06 -2.92 0.39
CA PRO A 405 3.68 -3.27 0.05
C PRO A 405 3.52 -3.94 -1.31
N ALA A 406 4.21 -3.48 -2.36
CA ALA A 406 4.19 -4.14 -3.65
C ALA A 406 4.73 -5.58 -3.59
N ILE A 407 5.82 -5.81 -2.85
CA ILE A 407 6.39 -7.14 -2.63
C ILE A 407 5.40 -8.04 -1.89
N MET A 408 4.68 -7.52 -0.89
CA MET A 408 3.64 -8.30 -0.19
C MET A 408 2.54 -8.75 -1.17
N VAL A 409 2.10 -7.87 -2.07
CA VAL A 409 1.15 -8.22 -3.14
C VAL A 409 1.70 -9.34 -4.01
N VAL A 410 2.96 -9.24 -4.47
CA VAL A 410 3.56 -10.28 -5.31
C VAL A 410 3.73 -11.59 -4.55
N MET A 411 4.10 -11.57 -3.27
CA MET A 411 4.16 -12.79 -2.45
C MET A 411 2.80 -13.49 -2.40
N ILE A 412 1.70 -12.74 -2.27
CA ILE A 412 0.33 -13.30 -2.24
C ILE A 412 -0.05 -13.88 -3.61
N LEU A 413 0.32 -13.20 -4.71
CA LEU A 413 0.04 -13.67 -6.07
C LEU A 413 0.92 -14.85 -6.49
N ALA A 414 2.19 -14.89 -6.07
CA ALA A 414 3.10 -16.00 -6.28
C ALA A 414 2.57 -17.28 -5.66
N GLN A 415 2.01 -17.21 -4.45
CA GLN A 415 1.34 -18.34 -3.84
C GLN A 415 0.17 -18.86 -4.69
N GLN A 416 -0.59 -17.95 -5.32
CA GLN A 416 -1.76 -18.34 -6.10
C GLN A 416 -1.40 -18.96 -7.46
N PHE A 417 -0.44 -18.36 -8.15
CA PHE A 417 -0.20 -18.67 -9.57
C PHE A 417 0.93 -19.67 -9.81
N LEU A 418 1.78 -19.91 -8.82
CA LEU A 418 2.92 -20.82 -8.97
C LEU A 418 2.68 -22.15 -8.25
N ASN A 419 3.35 -23.19 -8.75
CA ASN A 419 3.45 -24.44 -8.01
C ASN A 419 4.24 -24.24 -6.70
N GLU A 420 4.13 -25.18 -5.76
CA GLU A 420 4.75 -25.07 -4.43
C GLU A 420 6.28 -24.87 -4.48
N LYS A 421 6.96 -25.57 -5.39
CA LYS A 421 8.42 -25.49 -5.55
C LYS A 421 8.85 -24.08 -6.00
N ASP A 422 8.21 -23.55 -7.04
CA ASP A 422 8.50 -22.23 -7.58
C ASP A 422 8.09 -21.12 -6.61
N ASN A 423 6.93 -21.24 -5.95
CA ASN A 423 6.55 -20.31 -4.90
C ASN A 423 7.61 -20.28 -3.79
N LYS A 424 8.07 -21.45 -3.31
CA LYS A 424 9.09 -21.50 -2.26
C LYS A 424 10.39 -20.80 -2.67
N VAL A 425 10.83 -20.95 -3.91
CA VAL A 425 12.01 -20.26 -4.45
C VAL A 425 11.80 -18.75 -4.44
N ILE A 426 10.70 -18.26 -5.01
CA ILE A 426 10.41 -16.82 -5.09
C ILE A 426 10.30 -16.19 -3.72
N GLN A 427 9.55 -16.81 -2.81
CA GLN A 427 9.39 -16.32 -1.44
C GLN A 427 10.73 -16.19 -0.72
N ARG A 428 11.70 -17.08 -1.01
CA ARG A 428 13.03 -17.02 -0.41
C ARG A 428 13.86 -15.87 -0.97
N ILE A 429 13.83 -15.67 -2.29
CA ILE A 429 14.53 -14.57 -2.96
C ILE A 429 13.94 -13.22 -2.52
N LEU A 430 12.62 -13.09 -2.49
CA LEU A 430 11.95 -11.85 -2.07
C LEU A 430 12.26 -11.48 -0.62
N ARG A 431 12.22 -12.44 0.31
CA ARG A 431 12.62 -12.17 1.71
C ARG A 431 14.05 -11.72 1.83
N PHE A 432 14.96 -12.37 1.10
CA PHE A 432 16.35 -11.98 1.08
C PHE A 432 16.50 -10.54 0.55
N GLY A 433 15.83 -10.21 -0.56
CA GLY A 433 15.77 -8.85 -1.09
C GLY A 433 15.25 -7.82 -0.10
N VAL A 434 14.15 -8.12 0.61
CA VAL A 434 13.58 -7.24 1.66
C VAL A 434 14.55 -7.02 2.82
N ILE A 435 15.22 -8.08 3.31
CA ILE A 435 16.22 -7.96 4.38
C ILE A 435 17.37 -7.06 3.92
N ILE A 436 17.91 -7.31 2.73
CA ILE A 436 19.02 -6.53 2.18
C ILE A 436 18.62 -5.08 1.98
N CYS A 437 17.44 -4.80 1.41
CA CYS A 437 16.93 -3.42 1.29
C CYS A 437 16.80 -2.76 2.66
N THR A 438 16.28 -3.46 3.66
CA THR A 438 16.14 -2.93 5.02
C THR A 438 17.50 -2.58 5.64
N ILE A 439 18.47 -3.49 5.55
CA ILE A 439 19.83 -3.28 6.08
C ILE A 439 20.50 -2.13 5.34
N GLY A 440 20.41 -2.11 4.01
CA GLY A 440 20.98 -1.04 3.20
C GLY A 440 20.36 0.31 3.53
N SER A 441 19.03 0.37 3.70
CA SER A 441 18.34 1.61 4.07
C SER A 441 18.78 2.08 5.45
N LEU A 442 18.90 1.19 6.44
CA LEU A 442 19.42 1.56 7.76
C LEU A 442 20.87 2.04 7.71
N ILE A 443 21.73 1.40 6.90
CA ILE A 443 23.10 1.86 6.68
C ILE A 443 23.11 3.27 6.09
N TYR A 444 22.27 3.53 5.10
CA TYR A 444 22.17 4.83 4.45
C TYR A 444 21.63 5.92 5.39
N MET A 445 20.58 5.61 6.15
CA MET A 445 19.89 6.56 7.04
C MET A 445 20.63 6.83 8.36
N VAL A 446 21.57 5.98 8.78
CA VAL A 446 22.21 6.07 10.10
C VAL A 446 23.72 6.25 10.02
N PHE A 447 24.38 5.65 9.03
CA PHE A 447 25.84 5.62 8.98
C PHE A 447 26.42 6.51 7.89
N ASN A 448 25.87 6.47 6.68
CA ASN A 448 26.44 7.20 5.56
C ASN A 448 25.38 7.53 4.49
N PRO A 449 24.86 8.77 4.47
CA PRO A 449 23.86 9.23 3.51
C PRO A 449 24.50 9.78 2.23
N GLN A 450 25.81 9.55 2.01
CA GLN A 450 26.48 10.06 0.82
C GLN A 450 25.97 9.35 -0.43
N PRO A 451 25.80 10.09 -1.55
CA PRO A 451 25.56 9.50 -2.86
C PRO A 451 26.58 8.39 -3.14
N PHE A 452 26.10 7.24 -3.62
CA PHE A 452 26.93 6.06 -3.91
C PHE A 452 27.71 5.47 -2.72
N GLY A 453 27.33 5.79 -1.48
CA GLY A 453 27.89 5.20 -0.27
C GLY A 453 27.56 3.72 -0.06
N PRO A 454 28.04 3.09 1.03
CA PRO A 454 27.81 1.66 1.27
C PRO A 454 26.33 1.29 1.36
N GLY A 455 25.49 2.16 1.95
CA GLY A 455 24.04 1.95 2.01
C GLY A 455 23.40 1.89 0.63
N TYR A 456 23.82 2.75 -0.30
CA TYR A 456 23.34 2.75 -1.68
C TYR A 456 23.57 1.40 -2.36
N TRP A 457 24.81 0.88 -2.31
CA TRP A 457 25.14 -0.38 -2.97
C TRP A 457 24.41 -1.58 -2.36
N VAL A 458 24.24 -1.58 -1.04
CA VAL A 458 23.48 -2.63 -0.35
C VAL A 458 22.00 -2.58 -0.75
N VAL A 459 21.36 -1.40 -0.75
CA VAL A 459 19.97 -1.26 -1.22
C VAL A 459 19.85 -1.64 -2.70
N GLY A 460 20.78 -1.19 -3.54
CA GLY A 460 20.85 -1.53 -4.97
C GLY A 460 20.92 -3.03 -5.22
N PHE A 461 21.73 -3.76 -4.45
CA PHE A 461 21.78 -5.22 -4.50
C PHE A 461 20.44 -5.87 -4.08
N GLY A 462 19.76 -5.29 -3.09
CA GLY A 462 18.41 -5.68 -2.70
C GLY A 462 17.40 -5.50 -3.84
N PHE A 463 17.42 -4.36 -4.54
CA PHE A 463 16.58 -4.11 -5.70
C PHE A 463 16.83 -5.11 -6.84
N ILE A 464 18.09 -5.36 -7.18
CA ILE A 464 18.47 -6.35 -8.21
C ILE A 464 17.93 -7.73 -7.85
N THR A 465 18.02 -8.10 -6.58
CA THR A 465 17.47 -9.37 -6.06
C THR A 465 15.95 -9.45 -6.24
N ILE A 466 15.22 -8.38 -5.91
CA ILE A 466 13.76 -8.30 -6.05
C ILE A 466 13.35 -8.36 -7.52
N ILE A 467 14.02 -7.61 -8.40
CA ILE A 467 13.78 -7.62 -9.85
C ILE A 467 14.03 -9.02 -10.42
N SER A 468 15.11 -9.68 -10.00
CA SER A 468 15.41 -11.05 -10.41
C SER A 468 14.29 -12.02 -10.00
N ALA A 469 13.72 -11.85 -8.79
CA ALA A 469 12.56 -12.62 -8.36
C ALA A 469 11.31 -12.33 -9.18
N MET A 470 11.07 -11.08 -9.59
CA MET A 470 9.95 -10.71 -10.47
C MET A 470 10.10 -11.35 -11.85
N ILE A 471 11.29 -11.30 -12.44
CA ILE A 471 11.57 -11.95 -13.73
C ILE A 471 11.34 -13.46 -13.61
N TYR A 472 11.82 -14.09 -12.54
CA TYR A 472 11.58 -15.51 -12.29
C TYR A 472 10.07 -15.81 -12.13
N TYR A 473 9.33 -14.95 -11.41
CA TYR A 473 7.87 -15.04 -11.30
C TYR A 473 7.21 -15.06 -12.67
N PHE A 474 7.54 -14.11 -13.56
CA PHE A 474 6.91 -14.01 -14.88
C PHE A 474 7.22 -15.20 -15.81
N ILE A 475 8.45 -15.71 -15.75
CA ILE A 475 8.85 -16.89 -16.54
C ILE A 475 8.06 -18.13 -16.10
N ARG A 476 7.83 -18.29 -14.79
CA ARG A 476 7.19 -19.49 -14.21
C ARG A 476 5.67 -19.38 -14.10
N SER A 477 5.12 -18.17 -14.04
CA SER A 477 3.66 -17.93 -13.94
C SER A 477 2.94 -18.11 -15.27
N ASN A 478 3.68 -18.30 -16.38
CA ASN A 478 3.15 -18.27 -17.73
C ASN A 478 2.12 -19.40 -17.96
N PRO A 479 0.82 -19.07 -18.18
CA PRO A 479 -0.23 -20.07 -18.30
C PRO A 479 -0.22 -20.84 -19.63
N ILE A 480 0.66 -20.45 -20.58
CA ILE A 480 0.81 -21.12 -21.88
C ILE A 480 1.22 -22.61 -21.71
N VAL A 481 1.88 -22.96 -20.60
CA VAL A 481 2.37 -24.33 -20.37
C VAL A 481 1.29 -25.29 -19.82
N LYS A 482 0.15 -24.79 -19.34
CA LYS A 482 -0.90 -25.65 -18.75
C LYS A 482 -2.01 -26.10 -19.72
N VAL A 483 -1.98 -25.68 -20.99
CA VAL A 483 -3.02 -26.02 -21.99
C VAL A 483 -2.64 -27.23 -22.87
N LYS A 484 -1.48 -27.85 -22.66
CA LYS A 484 -1.12 -29.11 -23.32
C LYS A 484 -0.42 -30.05 -22.36
N GLN A 485 -1.20 -30.78 -21.58
CA GLN A 485 -0.87 -32.11 -21.04
C GLN A 485 -2.10 -32.66 -20.32
N GLU A 486 -3.15 -32.95 -21.09
CA GLU A 486 -4.06 -34.06 -20.82
C GLU A 486 -4.06 -34.97 -22.05
#